data_AF-A0A975BXQ0-F1
#
_entry.id   AF-A0A975BXQ0-F1
#
_cell.length_a   1.000
_cell.length_b   1.000
_cell.length_c   1.000
_cell.angle_alpha   90.00
_cell.angle_beta   90.00
_cell.angle_gamma   90.00
#
_symmetry.space_group_name_H-M   'P 1'
#
loop_
_entity.id
_entity.type
_entity.pdbx_description
1 polymer ?
#
loop_
_entity_poly.entity_id
_entity_poly.type
_entity_poly.pdbx_seq_one_letter_code
_entity_poly.pdbx_strand_id
1 'polypeptide(L)'
;MKKSRRKCDPILLNKFFDKELRPDERAQMTEHLRDCPSCQKALQENESLSALFTDSLDKSVSQAIPDDFEYRIISKLETRNSKLESLIPILNSQFSILNSLKKFFIPAMATAILILFFSFTKPPASVAGPSAIVSSFTGDIASVMILETPESHQTIIWFNETF
;
A
#
# COMPACT_ATOMS: atom_id res chain seq x y z
N MET A 1 -34.07 -29.74 -10.39
CA MET A 1 -32.94 -28.89 -9.97
C MET A 1 -33.45 -27.89 -8.94
N LYS A 2 -32.98 -27.97 -7.69
CA LYS A 2 -33.50 -27.19 -6.55
C LYS A 2 -33.08 -25.72 -6.70
N LYS A 3 -34.03 -24.81 -6.93
CA LYS A 3 -33.81 -23.34 -6.83
C LYS A 3 -33.31 -23.04 -5.41
N SER A 4 -32.03 -22.73 -5.25
CA SER A 4 -31.51 -22.16 -4.01
C SER A 4 -32.31 -20.90 -3.73
N ARG A 5 -33.00 -20.84 -2.58
CA ARG A 5 -33.67 -19.62 -2.12
C ARG A 5 -32.63 -18.51 -2.09
N ARG A 6 -32.65 -17.60 -3.07
CA ARG A 6 -31.78 -16.42 -3.08
C ARG A 6 -32.17 -15.59 -1.87
N LYS A 7 -31.34 -15.61 -0.84
CA LYS A 7 -31.58 -14.87 0.39
C LYS A 7 -31.64 -13.38 0.05
N CYS A 8 -32.57 -12.66 0.66
CA CYS A 8 -32.61 -11.22 0.60
C CYS A 8 -31.36 -10.69 1.30
N ASP A 9 -30.46 -10.06 0.54
CA ASP A 9 -29.26 -9.43 1.08
C ASP A 9 -29.43 -7.90 1.04
N PRO A 10 -29.62 -7.23 2.19
CA PRO A 10 -29.81 -5.79 2.24
C PRO A 10 -28.57 -5.02 1.77
N ILE A 11 -27.37 -5.58 1.91
CA ILE A 11 -26.13 -4.93 1.46
C ILE A 11 -26.09 -4.92 -0.06
N LEU A 12 -26.44 -6.04 -0.69
CA LEU A 12 -26.48 -6.14 -2.14
C LEU A 12 -27.57 -5.24 -2.74
N LEU A 13 -28.71 -5.08 -2.04
CA LEU A 13 -29.79 -4.19 -2.45
C LEU A 13 -29.38 -2.72 -2.41
N ASN A 14 -28.70 -2.28 -1.35
CA ASN A 14 -28.21 -0.90 -1.25
C ASN A 14 -27.16 -0.60 -2.33
N LYS A 15 -26.19 -1.50 -2.55
CA LYS A 15 -25.23 -1.36 -3.65
C LYS A 15 -25.90 -1.33 -5.03
N PHE A 16 -27.01 -2.06 -5.20
CA PHE A 16 -27.79 -2.02 -6.44
C PHE A 16 -28.42 -0.63 -6.63
N PHE A 17 -29.01 -0.07 -5.58
CA PHE A 17 -29.56 1.28 -5.56
C PHE A 17 -28.51 2.35 -5.90
N ASP A 18 -27.32 2.26 -5.30
CA ASP A 18 -26.19 3.18 -5.54
C ASP A 18 -25.47 2.95 -6.89
N LYS A 19 -25.91 1.96 -7.68
CA LYS A 19 -25.31 1.53 -8.96
C LYS A 19 -23.85 1.05 -8.85
N GLU A 20 -23.44 0.58 -7.67
CA GLU A 20 -22.07 0.14 -7.37
C GLU A 20 -21.80 -1.35 -7.64
N LEU A 21 -22.83 -2.11 -8.04
CA LEU A 21 -22.68 -3.54 -8.33
C LEU A 21 -21.94 -3.83 -9.63
N ARG A 22 -21.16 -4.91 -9.63
CA ARG A 22 -20.56 -5.48 -10.83
C ARG A 22 -21.64 -6.04 -11.77
N PRO A 23 -21.37 -6.20 -13.08
CA PRO A 23 -22.38 -6.63 -14.05
C PRO A 23 -23.06 -7.97 -13.71
N ASP A 24 -22.31 -8.93 -13.16
CA ASP A 24 -22.75 -10.24 -12.71
C ASP A 24 -23.68 -10.15 -11.48
N GLU A 25 -23.29 -9.37 -10.48
CA GLU A 25 -24.09 -9.13 -9.27
C GLU A 25 -25.38 -8.35 -9.60
N ARG A 26 -25.29 -7.39 -10.52
CA ARG A 26 -26.45 -6.63 -11.01
C ARG A 26 -27.45 -7.55 -11.70
N ALA A 27 -27.01 -8.48 -12.55
CA ALA A 27 -27.90 -9.44 -13.20
C ALA A 27 -28.59 -10.35 -12.16
N GLN A 28 -27.83 -10.82 -11.17
CA GLN A 28 -28.36 -11.66 -10.08
C GLN A 28 -29.42 -10.93 -9.25
N MET A 29 -29.16 -9.66 -8.90
CA MET A 29 -30.10 -8.81 -8.15
C MET A 29 -31.33 -8.47 -8.99
N THR A 30 -31.16 -8.16 -10.27
CA THR A 30 -32.29 -7.88 -11.18
C THR A 30 -33.23 -9.08 -11.27
N GLU A 31 -32.69 -10.29 -11.36
CA GLU A 31 -33.50 -11.50 -11.35
C GLU A 31 -34.16 -11.73 -9.98
N HIS A 32 -33.46 -11.49 -8.87
CA HIS A 32 -34.05 -11.57 -7.54
C HIS A 32 -35.22 -10.59 -7.34
N LEU A 33 -35.06 -9.35 -7.81
CA LEU A 33 -36.09 -8.32 -7.75
C LEU A 33 -37.35 -8.68 -8.55
N ARG A 34 -37.27 -9.54 -9.58
CA ARG A 34 -38.49 -10.00 -10.28
C ARG A 34 -39.36 -10.91 -9.42
N ASP A 35 -38.73 -11.70 -8.55
CA ASP A 35 -39.39 -12.76 -7.79
C ASP A 35 -39.61 -12.41 -6.30
N CYS A 36 -39.09 -11.26 -5.82
CA CYS A 36 -39.09 -10.89 -4.39
C CYS A 36 -39.80 -9.55 -4.11
N PRO A 37 -41.09 -9.57 -3.70
CA PRO A 37 -41.86 -8.36 -3.40
C PRO A 37 -41.30 -7.52 -2.24
N SER A 38 -40.68 -8.15 -1.24
CA SER A 38 -40.11 -7.41 -0.10
C SER A 38 -38.92 -6.55 -0.51
N CYS A 39 -38.07 -7.05 -1.40
CA CYS A 39 -36.93 -6.28 -1.90
C CYS A 39 -37.36 -5.21 -2.90
N GLN A 40 -38.40 -5.45 -3.71
CA GLN A 40 -39.02 -4.41 -4.53
C GLN A 40 -39.55 -3.26 -3.67
N LYS A 41 -40.27 -3.58 -2.60
CA LYS A 41 -40.82 -2.58 -1.68
C LYS A 41 -39.71 -1.75 -1.02
N ALA A 42 -38.67 -2.41 -0.50
CA ALA A 42 -37.53 -1.72 0.11
C ALA A 42 -36.79 -0.81 -0.89
N LEU A 43 -36.65 -1.24 -2.16
CA LEU A 43 -36.08 -0.40 -3.21
C LEU A 43 -36.95 0.83 -3.49
N GLN A 44 -38.27 0.65 -3.60
CA GLN A 44 -39.22 1.74 -3.82
C GLN A 44 -39.24 2.74 -2.65
N GLU A 45 -39.13 2.26 -1.41
CA GLU A 45 -39.01 3.12 -0.22
C GLU A 45 -37.75 3.98 -0.30
N ASN A 46 -36.59 3.41 -0.65
CA ASN A 46 -35.35 4.16 -0.83
C ASN A 46 -35.44 5.19 -1.97
N GLU A 47 -36.05 4.83 -3.11
CA GLU A 47 -36.29 5.75 -4.23
C GLU A 47 -37.19 6.91 -3.81
N SER A 48 -38.24 6.63 -3.03
CA SER A 48 -39.15 7.66 -2.53
C SER A 48 -38.46 8.62 -1.56
N LEU A 49 -37.61 8.12 -0.67
CA LEU A 49 -36.82 8.94 0.24
C LEU A 49 -35.83 9.81 -0.54
N SER A 50 -35.11 9.22 -1.49
CA SER A 50 -34.19 9.97 -2.35
C SER A 50 -34.91 11.09 -3.11
N ALA A 51 -36.10 10.82 -3.65
CA ALA A 51 -36.91 11.81 -4.36
C ALA A 51 -37.28 13.00 -3.45
N LEU A 52 -37.65 12.76 -2.19
CA LEU A 52 -37.97 13.82 -1.22
C LEU A 52 -36.77 14.71 -0.92
N PHE A 53 -35.58 14.12 -0.76
CA PHE A 53 -34.34 14.88 -0.58
C PHE A 53 -34.00 15.69 -1.82
N THR A 54 -34.08 15.08 -3.02
CA THR A 54 -33.76 15.78 -4.26
C THR A 54 -34.75 16.90 -4.57
N ASP A 55 -36.05 16.73 -4.34
CA ASP A 55 -37.05 17.79 -4.57
C ASP A 55 -36.83 19.00 -3.65
N SER A 56 -36.48 18.74 -2.39
CA SER A 56 -36.15 19.79 -1.42
C SER A 56 -34.86 20.53 -1.81
N LEU A 57 -33.86 19.78 -2.30
CA LEU A 57 -32.60 20.35 -2.78
C LEU A 57 -32.82 21.13 -4.07
N ASP A 58 -33.59 20.63 -5.02
CA ASP A 58 -33.82 21.26 -6.33
C ASP A 58 -34.53 22.61 -6.19
N LYS A 59 -35.50 22.70 -5.28
CA LYS A 59 -36.14 23.97 -4.90
C LYS A 59 -35.16 24.97 -4.28
N SER A 60 -34.25 24.50 -3.44
CA SER A 60 -33.25 25.35 -2.78
C SER A 60 -32.13 25.77 -3.73
N VAL A 61 -31.73 24.87 -4.62
CA VAL A 61 -30.70 25.06 -5.65
C VAL A 61 -31.18 26.03 -6.72
N SER A 62 -32.42 25.89 -7.19
CA SER A 62 -33.05 26.82 -8.15
C SER A 62 -33.17 28.25 -7.61
N GLN A 63 -33.17 28.43 -6.28
CA GLN A 63 -33.19 29.75 -5.65
C GLN A 63 -31.78 30.30 -5.34
N ALA A 64 -30.79 29.42 -5.19
CA ALA A 64 -29.45 29.78 -4.69
C ALA A 64 -28.34 29.79 -5.75
N ILE A 65 -28.52 29.10 -6.88
CA ILE A 65 -27.56 29.07 -7.97
C ILE A 65 -27.98 30.09 -9.04
N PRO A 66 -27.23 31.19 -9.23
CA PRO A 66 -27.48 32.12 -10.31
C PRO A 66 -27.33 31.42 -11.67
N ASP A 67 -28.13 31.82 -12.66
CA ASP A 67 -28.07 31.27 -14.03
C ASP A 67 -26.67 31.39 -14.67
N ASP A 68 -25.83 32.32 -14.18
CA ASP A 68 -24.47 32.55 -14.67
C ASP A 68 -23.38 31.73 -13.94
N PHE A 69 -23.74 30.85 -13.00
CA PHE A 69 -22.80 30.08 -12.19
C PHE A 69 -21.88 29.19 -13.04
N GLU A 70 -22.45 28.48 -14.01
CA GLU A 70 -21.69 27.63 -14.93
C GLU A 70 -20.67 28.45 -15.73
N TYR A 71 -21.10 29.58 -16.29
CA TYR A 71 -20.22 30.51 -17.01
C TYR A 71 -19.10 31.08 -16.12
N ARG A 72 -19.40 31.40 -14.85
CA ARG A 72 -18.41 31.87 -13.85
C ARG A 72 -17.38 30.80 -13.50
N ILE A 73 -17.77 29.53 -13.49
CA ILE A 73 -16.83 28.43 -13.25
C ILE A 73 -15.94 28.22 -14.47
N ILE A 74 -16.53 28.14 -15.67
CA ILE A 74 -15.78 27.91 -16.91
C ILE A 74 -14.76 29.02 -17.14
N SER A 75 -15.17 30.28 -17.01
CA SER A 75 -14.26 31.44 -17.16
C SER A 75 -13.11 31.46 -16.13
N LYS A 76 -13.34 30.99 -14.89
CA LYS A 76 -12.28 30.85 -13.88
C LYS A 76 -11.29 29.72 -14.19
N LEU A 77 -11.72 28.67 -14.89
CA LEU A 77 -10.84 27.58 -15.31
C LEU A 77 -9.99 27.98 -16.52
N GLU A 78 -10.58 28.67 -17.50
CA GLU A 78 -9.86 29.16 -18.69
C GLU A 78 -8.77 30.19 -18.33
N THR A 79 -9.06 31.10 -17.41
CA THR A 79 -8.09 32.10 -16.94
C THR A 79 -6.93 31.50 -16.14
N ARG A 80 -7.15 30.38 -15.44
CA ARG A 80 -6.06 29.66 -14.76
C ARG A 80 -5.15 28.92 -15.73
N ASN A 81 -5.74 28.24 -16.72
CA ASN A 81 -4.98 27.47 -17.69
C ASN A 81 -4.12 28.37 -18.58
N SER A 82 -4.67 29.49 -19.06
CA SER A 82 -3.91 30.48 -19.85
C SER A 82 -2.75 31.13 -19.07
N LYS A 83 -2.94 31.39 -17.77
CA LYS A 83 -1.86 31.88 -16.90
C LYS A 83 -0.76 30.83 -16.68
N LEU A 84 -1.13 29.56 -16.63
CA LEU A 84 -0.16 28.47 -16.51
C LEU A 84 0.62 28.29 -17.82
N GLU A 85 -0.07 28.31 -18.97
CA GLU A 85 0.55 28.18 -20.29
C GLU A 85 1.51 29.32 -20.62
N SER A 86 1.22 30.56 -20.19
CA SER A 86 2.14 31.69 -20.36
C SER A 86 3.41 31.63 -19.50
N LEU A 87 3.45 30.81 -18.45
CA LEU A 87 4.62 30.61 -17.59
C LEU A 87 5.52 29.44 -18.04
N ILE A 88 4.99 28.49 -18.83
CA ILE A 88 5.74 27.37 -19.42
C ILE A 88 6.95 27.82 -20.28
N PRO A 89 6.84 28.81 -21.20
CA PRO A 89 7.97 29.20 -22.04
C PRO A 89 9.12 29.86 -21.26
N ILE A 90 8.82 30.53 -20.15
CA ILE A 90 9.83 31.15 -19.27
C ILE A 90 10.62 30.07 -18.52
N LEU A 91 9.95 28.99 -18.10
CA LEU A 91 10.61 27.88 -17.40
C LEU A 91 11.46 27.02 -18.35
N ASN A 92 10.98 26.79 -19.58
CA ASN A 92 11.70 26.00 -20.58
C ASN A 92 12.98 26.66 -21.10
N SER A 93 13.02 28.00 -21.20
CA SER A 93 14.22 28.71 -21.66
C SER A 93 15.40 28.54 -20.68
N GLN A 94 15.13 28.60 -19.38
CA GLN A 94 16.11 28.38 -18.30
C GLN A 94 16.57 26.92 -18.21
N PHE A 95 15.69 25.96 -18.51
CA PHE A 95 16.01 24.53 -18.47
C PHE A 95 16.94 24.07 -19.60
N SER A 96 16.97 24.78 -20.74
CA SER A 96 17.85 24.43 -21.87
C SER A 96 19.33 24.55 -21.51
N ILE A 97 19.69 25.54 -20.69
CA ILE A 97 21.06 25.76 -20.19
C ILE A 97 21.46 24.65 -19.21
N LEU A 98 20.54 24.28 -18.31
CA LEU A 98 20.75 23.20 -17.34
C LEU A 98 20.85 21.81 -18.00
N ASN A 99 20.17 21.58 -19.12
CA ASN A 99 20.22 20.29 -19.81
C ASN A 99 21.59 20.00 -20.44
N SER A 100 22.33 21.04 -20.85
CA SER A 100 23.72 20.92 -21.30
C SER A 100 24.69 20.61 -20.15
N LEU A 101 24.44 21.14 -18.95
CA LEU A 101 25.23 20.85 -17.74
C LEU A 101 25.00 19.42 -17.21
N LYS A 102 23.80 18.84 -17.37
CA LYS A 102 23.50 17.46 -16.94
C LYS A 102 24.43 16.41 -17.54
N LYS A 103 24.96 16.62 -18.74
CA LYS A 103 25.90 15.68 -19.40
C LYS A 103 27.22 15.50 -18.63
N PHE A 104 27.64 16.50 -17.84
CA PHE A 104 28.88 16.45 -17.08
C PHE A 104 28.65 16.24 -15.57
N PHE A 105 27.53 16.73 -15.02
CA PHE A 105 27.25 16.63 -13.59
C PHE A 105 26.83 15.21 -13.14
N ILE A 106 26.14 14.46 -14.01
CA ILE A 106 25.69 13.09 -13.68
C ILE A 106 26.88 12.14 -13.40
N PRO A 107 27.92 12.04 -14.25
CA PRO A 107 29.05 11.15 -13.96
C PRO A 107 29.87 11.60 -12.74
N ALA A 108 30.02 12.90 -12.49
CA ALA A 108 30.78 13.42 -11.35
C ALA A 108 30.10 13.17 -10.00
N MET A 109 28.76 13.21 -9.94
CA MET A 109 28.01 12.90 -8.72
C MET A 109 28.07 11.39 -8.39
N ALA A 110 27.99 10.53 -9.41
CA ALA A 110 28.03 9.08 -9.21
C ALA A 110 29.39 8.63 -8.61
N THR A 111 30.50 9.21 -9.07
CA THR A 111 31.83 8.89 -8.53
C THR A 111 31.99 9.37 -7.08
N ALA A 112 31.53 10.58 -6.75
CA ALA A 112 31.58 11.09 -5.39
C ALA A 112 30.76 10.23 -4.39
N ILE A 113 29.58 9.76 -4.80
CA ILE A 113 28.73 8.88 -3.99
C ILE A 113 29.41 7.53 -3.75
N LEU A 114 30.00 6.92 -4.79
CA LEU A 114 30.74 5.66 -4.64
C LEU A 114 31.93 5.81 -3.68
N ILE A 115 32.71 6.88 -3.80
CA ILE A 115 33.85 7.15 -2.92
C ILE A 115 33.38 7.30 -1.46
N LEU A 116 32.29 8.03 -1.23
CA LEU A 116 31.68 8.15 0.10
C LEU A 116 31.22 6.79 0.64
N PHE A 117 30.53 5.99 -0.18
CA PHE A 117 30.02 4.68 0.23
C PHE A 117 31.14 3.73 0.67
N PHE A 118 32.25 3.67 -0.08
CA PHE A 118 33.41 2.86 0.28
C PHE A 118 34.21 3.43 1.46
N SER A 119 34.21 4.75 1.65
CA SER A 119 34.91 5.36 2.79
C SER A 119 34.19 5.13 4.13
N PHE A 120 32.87 4.96 4.11
CA PHE A 120 32.05 4.80 5.32
C PHE A 120 31.69 3.34 5.65
N THR A 121 31.94 2.38 4.76
CA THR A 121 31.72 0.96 5.05
C THR A 121 32.93 0.39 5.79
N LYS A 122 32.79 0.20 7.12
CA LYS A 122 33.79 -0.52 7.92
C LYS A 122 33.87 -1.98 7.46
N PRO A 123 35.07 -2.58 7.36
CA PRO A 123 35.19 -4.00 7.06
C PRO A 123 34.45 -4.84 8.12
N PRO A 124 33.81 -5.96 7.73
CA PRO A 124 33.10 -6.80 8.69
C PRO A 124 34.08 -7.30 9.75
N ALA A 125 33.66 -7.23 11.02
CA ALA A 125 34.43 -7.75 12.13
C ALA A 125 34.73 -9.24 11.89
N SER A 126 36.00 -9.63 12.05
CA SER A 126 36.43 -11.02 12.00
C SER A 126 35.68 -11.80 13.09
N VAL A 127 34.90 -12.79 12.69
CA VAL A 127 34.20 -13.68 13.63
C VAL A 127 35.25 -14.55 14.31
N ALA A 128 35.46 -14.32 15.61
CA ALA A 128 36.34 -15.15 16.42
C ALA A 128 35.83 -16.59 16.43
N GLY A 129 36.69 -17.54 16.05
CA GLY A 129 36.38 -18.97 16.04
C GLY A 129 36.14 -19.54 17.46
N PRO A 130 35.62 -20.76 17.57
CA PRO A 130 35.30 -21.38 18.86
C PRO A 130 36.56 -21.53 19.74
N SER A 131 36.46 -21.06 21.00
CA SER A 131 37.59 -20.93 21.93
C SER A 131 38.00 -22.23 22.66
N ALA A 132 37.31 -23.35 22.43
CA ALA A 132 37.68 -24.64 23.03
C ALA A 132 37.14 -25.83 22.21
N ILE A 133 37.90 -26.92 22.19
CA ILE A 133 37.53 -28.22 21.64
C ILE A 133 37.15 -29.13 22.81
N VAL A 134 35.94 -29.70 22.77
CA VAL A 134 35.43 -30.58 23.83
C VAL A 134 35.46 -32.03 23.36
N SER A 135 36.17 -32.88 24.09
CA SER A 135 36.16 -34.34 23.91
C SER A 135 35.64 -35.00 25.19
N SER A 136 34.61 -35.84 25.11
CA SER A 136 34.11 -36.56 26.27
C SER A 136 34.03 -38.06 26.01
N PHE A 137 34.49 -38.84 26.98
CA PHE A 137 34.40 -40.29 27.00
C PHE A 137 33.60 -40.72 28.23
N THR A 138 32.53 -41.47 28.03
CA THR A 138 31.69 -42.00 29.11
C THR A 138 31.75 -43.51 29.06
N GLY A 139 32.20 -44.14 30.15
CA GLY A 139 32.14 -45.57 30.37
C GLY A 139 31.16 -45.92 31.49
N ASP A 140 30.85 -47.20 31.65
CA ASP A 140 29.82 -47.69 32.59
C ASP A 140 30.13 -47.40 34.07
N ILE A 141 31.38 -47.07 34.39
CA ILE A 141 31.88 -46.82 35.76
C ILE A 141 32.40 -45.38 35.97
N ALA A 142 32.70 -44.64 34.91
CA ALA A 142 33.27 -43.29 35.01
C ALA A 142 33.05 -42.46 33.73
N SER A 143 33.01 -41.14 33.88
CA SER A 143 32.96 -40.18 32.77
C SER A 143 34.13 -39.20 32.83
N VAL A 144 34.77 -38.96 31.67
CA VAL A 144 35.89 -38.03 31.51
C VAL A 144 35.56 -37.02 30.43
N MET A 145 35.71 -35.73 30.74
CA MET A 145 35.63 -34.64 29.77
C MET A 145 36.98 -33.93 29.69
N ILE A 146 37.46 -33.71 28.47
CA ILE A 146 38.69 -33.01 28.15
C ILE A 146 38.31 -31.76 27.36
N LEU A 147 38.64 -30.60 27.91
CA LEU A 147 38.51 -29.31 27.24
C LEU A 147 39.90 -28.81 26.87
N GLU A 148 40.14 -28.57 25.58
CA GLU A 148 41.40 -27.99 25.11
C GLU A 148 41.15 -26.64 24.46
N THR A 149 41.85 -25.61 24.90
CA THR A 149 41.86 -24.30 24.25
C THR A 149 42.88 -24.30 23.09
N PRO A 150 42.47 -24.01 21.84
CA PRO A 150 43.36 -24.12 20.68
C PRO A 150 44.48 -23.05 20.66
N GLU A 151 44.28 -21.91 21.32
CA GLU A 151 45.29 -20.82 21.32
C GLU A 151 46.29 -20.91 22.48
N SER A 152 45.86 -21.35 23.66
CA SER A 152 46.73 -21.42 24.85
C SER A 152 47.17 -22.84 25.21
N HIS A 153 46.69 -23.86 24.48
CA HIS A 153 46.93 -25.28 24.74
C HIS A 153 46.68 -25.67 26.21
N GLN A 154 45.72 -25.01 26.86
CA GLN A 154 45.34 -25.34 28.22
C GLN A 154 44.36 -26.50 28.17
N THR A 155 44.71 -27.59 28.85
CA THR A 155 43.87 -28.78 28.96
C THR A 155 43.24 -28.84 30.35
N ILE A 156 41.91 -28.81 30.40
CA ILE A 156 41.14 -29.06 31.62
C ILE A 156 40.56 -30.46 31.52
N ILE A 157 40.89 -31.32 32.48
CA ILE A 157 40.36 -32.68 32.58
C ILE A 157 39.37 -32.72 33.73
N TRP A 158 38.11 -32.99 33.42
CA TRP A 158 37.06 -33.25 34.39
C TRP A 158 36.83 -34.75 34.48
N PHE A 159 36.89 -35.29 35.70
CA PHE A 159 36.68 -36.70 35.98
C PHE A 159 35.54 -36.88 36.99
N ASN A 160 34.65 -37.84 36.74
CA ASN A 160 33.57 -38.19 37.65
C ASN A 160 33.42 -39.70 37.75
N GLU A 161 33.48 -40.24 38.98
CA GLU A 161 33.26 -41.64 39.33
C GLU A 161 31.92 -41.77 40.05
N THR A 162 31.11 -42.74 39.63
CA THR A 162 29.90 -43.15 40.34
C THR A 162 30.19 -44.46 41.05
N PHE A 163 30.38 -44.38 42.37
CA PHE A 163 30.49 -45.54 43.28
C PHE A 163 29.12 -46.07 43.69
#